data_AF-A0AAW6U2W7-F1
#
_entry.id   AF-A0AAW6U2W7-F1
#
_cell.length_a   1.000
_cell.length_b   1.000
_cell.length_c   1.000
_cell.angle_alpha   90.00
_cell.angle_beta   90.00
_cell.angle_gamma   90.00
#
_symmetry.space_group_name_H-M   'P 1'
#
loop_
_entity.id
_entity.type
_entity.pdbx_description
1 polymer ?
#
loop_
_entity_poly.entity_id
_entity_poly.type
_entity_poly.pdbx_seq_one_letter_code
_entity_poly.pdbx_strand_id
1 'polypeptide(L)'
;MPHDRVTTARPVRQPQDNVPQTKQQRDDLLAVIRQYVEAHGPVPPLSIGELRAHTEAVLEQAGMDRKYTDYAAVLVNNEVWRETVAAIPYEKRLLLLPKCLRSSTECPASFDDLGLLCEHCGRCAIDELKSQAEQLGYAVLVAEGSPVVMGLIETGRIEAVVGASCLSVLERVFPYMEAGAVPGVAIPLLRDGCADTSVDLDWVWEAIYQTTDDQTRRLDLDALHEQVNAWFSQEALAQMIAPQPDETEQVALDWMAKAGKRWRPFLGVCAYKALSTDGSPATDKDLQRIAVAVECFHKASLVHDDIEDGDSERYGEKTLHSEHGVPVALNIGDLLLGDGYRLLVETDASDERKAKLLNAAVQGHRTLCLGQGRELAWARAPRPLTVDQVLEIFRMKTAPAFEVALRLGAVLAGCDDRVGSVLKQYSESLGIAYQIRDDLDDLRSPDGIDLCASRRPSVLLALAYEMGDEAKRTRIERQWAPSATDADRQQVRQIVSAQEVELAAMRLMESYKAQAIGSLIALKNANLKGLLRRVMGKIFNDFEIMGCCNDHPPRHAPRRD
;
A
#
# COMPACT_ATOMS: atom_id res chain seq x y z
N MET A 1 25.57 -33.63 4.76
CA MET A 1 25.40 -34.88 5.53
C MET A 1 24.04 -35.46 5.15
N PRO A 2 23.93 -36.63 4.49
CA PRO A 2 22.63 -37.22 4.23
C PRO A 2 22.24 -38.05 5.45
N HIS A 3 21.37 -37.52 6.30
CA HIS A 3 20.62 -38.36 7.23
C HIS A 3 19.55 -39.10 6.43
N ASP A 4 19.48 -40.42 6.61
CA ASP A 4 18.40 -41.28 6.10
C ASP A 4 17.03 -40.68 6.49
N ARG A 5 16.34 -40.10 5.50
CA ARG A 5 15.01 -39.51 5.65
C ARG A 5 13.97 -40.63 5.53
N VAL A 6 13.41 -41.06 6.66
CA VAL A 6 12.43 -42.16 6.72
C VAL A 6 11.01 -41.58 6.70
N THR A 7 10.58 -41.04 5.55
CA THR A 7 9.15 -40.92 5.30
C THR A 7 8.61 -42.29 4.91
N THR A 8 7.66 -42.80 5.68
CA THR A 8 6.88 -44.00 5.33
C THR A 8 6.37 -43.87 3.89
N ALA A 9 6.76 -44.82 3.03
CA ALA A 9 6.45 -44.81 1.61
C ALA A 9 4.94 -44.91 1.38
N ARG A 10 4.27 -43.76 1.22
CA ARG A 10 2.88 -43.68 0.80
C ARG A 10 2.77 -44.07 -0.68
N PRO A 11 1.66 -44.74 -1.09
CA PRO A 11 1.48 -45.11 -2.49
C PRO A 11 1.49 -43.87 -3.39
N VAL A 12 2.40 -43.85 -4.36
CA VAL A 12 2.54 -42.76 -5.33
C VAL A 12 1.29 -42.70 -6.19
N ARG A 13 0.61 -41.58 -6.08
CA ARG A 13 -0.69 -41.29 -6.68
C ARG A 13 -0.45 -40.31 -7.84
N GLN A 14 -0.87 -40.65 -9.07
CA GLN A 14 -0.69 -39.82 -10.29
C GLN A 14 -1.15 -38.36 -10.12
N PRO A 15 -0.39 -37.34 -10.53
CA PRO A 15 -0.83 -35.96 -10.43
C PRO A 15 -2.16 -35.67 -11.16
N GLN A 16 -2.86 -34.62 -10.75
CA GLN A 16 -4.06 -34.13 -11.45
C GLN A 16 -3.76 -33.63 -12.87
N ASP A 17 -4.78 -33.55 -13.73
CA ASP A 17 -4.59 -33.32 -15.17
C ASP A 17 -3.94 -31.97 -15.53
N ASN A 18 -4.22 -30.93 -14.73
CA ASN A 18 -3.62 -29.60 -14.86
C ASN A 18 -2.24 -29.46 -14.16
N VAL A 19 -1.60 -30.58 -13.80
CA VAL A 19 -0.22 -30.64 -13.28
C VAL A 19 0.63 -31.57 -14.16
N PRO A 20 1.89 -31.23 -14.49
CA PRO A 20 2.74 -32.12 -15.27
C PRO A 20 2.96 -33.47 -14.56
N GLN A 21 2.76 -34.55 -15.30
CA GLN A 21 2.53 -35.89 -14.75
C GLN A 21 3.80 -36.53 -14.18
N THR A 22 4.96 -36.21 -14.75
CA THR A 22 6.26 -36.73 -14.31
C THR A 22 7.09 -35.66 -13.61
N LYS A 23 7.95 -36.07 -12.67
CA LYS A 23 8.88 -35.14 -11.99
C LYS A 23 9.82 -34.47 -13.01
N GLN A 24 10.31 -35.22 -13.98
CA GLN A 24 11.16 -34.68 -15.06
C GLN A 24 10.48 -33.51 -15.80
N GLN A 25 9.20 -33.65 -16.19
CA GLN A 25 8.48 -32.55 -16.84
C GLN A 25 8.36 -31.32 -15.93
N ARG A 26 8.17 -31.50 -14.62
CA ARG A 26 8.09 -30.39 -13.66
C ARG A 26 9.45 -29.70 -13.49
N ASP A 27 10.52 -30.48 -13.40
CA ASP A 27 11.89 -29.97 -13.30
C ASP A 27 12.32 -29.25 -14.59
N ASP A 28 11.96 -29.77 -15.76
CA ASP A 28 12.22 -29.12 -17.07
C ASP A 28 11.50 -27.77 -17.19
N LEU A 29 10.23 -27.70 -16.79
CA LEU A 29 9.46 -26.45 -16.77
C LEU A 29 10.11 -25.44 -15.81
N LEU A 30 10.49 -25.87 -14.61
CA LEU A 30 11.15 -25.01 -13.63
C LEU A 30 12.49 -24.48 -14.16
N ALA A 31 13.26 -25.29 -14.90
CA ALA A 31 14.50 -24.84 -15.53
C ALA A 31 14.26 -23.75 -16.59
N VAL A 32 13.22 -23.90 -17.42
CA VAL A 32 12.82 -22.86 -18.38
C VAL A 32 12.38 -21.58 -17.67
N ILE A 33 11.61 -21.70 -16.59
CA ILE A 33 11.19 -20.54 -15.77
C ILE A 33 12.40 -19.80 -15.20
N ARG A 34 13.35 -20.52 -14.61
CA ARG A 34 14.59 -19.93 -14.07
C ARG A 34 15.35 -19.13 -15.12
N GLN A 35 15.56 -19.73 -16.29
CA GLN A 35 16.22 -19.06 -17.42
C GLN A 35 15.44 -17.83 -17.90
N TYR A 36 14.11 -17.93 -17.97
CA TYR A 36 13.26 -16.82 -18.39
C TYR A 36 13.31 -15.65 -17.40
N VAL A 37 13.19 -15.93 -16.09
CA VAL A 37 13.23 -14.90 -15.04
C VAL A 37 14.60 -14.24 -15.00
N GLU A 38 15.69 -15.00 -15.13
CA GLU A 38 17.05 -14.44 -15.22
C GLU A 38 17.21 -13.52 -16.44
N ALA A 39 16.66 -13.91 -17.60
CA ALA A 39 16.78 -13.14 -18.84
C ALA A 39 15.90 -11.87 -18.87
N HIS A 40 14.71 -11.91 -18.28
CA HIS A 40 13.73 -10.81 -18.39
C HIS A 40 13.66 -9.93 -17.13
N GLY A 41 14.11 -10.44 -15.98
CA GLY A 41 14.13 -9.73 -14.70
C GLY A 41 12.76 -9.16 -14.25
N PRO A 42 11.66 -9.93 -14.26
CA PRO A 42 10.39 -9.49 -13.69
C PRO A 42 10.56 -9.12 -12.22
N VAL A 43 9.91 -8.04 -11.77
CA VAL A 43 10.09 -7.49 -10.42
C VAL A 43 8.84 -7.67 -9.58
N PRO A 44 8.92 -8.34 -8.41
CA PRO A 44 7.77 -8.53 -7.55
C PRO A 44 7.35 -7.24 -6.82
N PRO A 45 6.08 -7.10 -6.39
CA PRO A 45 4.95 -7.99 -6.69
C PRO A 45 4.51 -7.88 -8.16
N LEU A 46 4.07 -9.00 -8.74
CA LEU A 46 3.47 -9.04 -10.08
C LEU A 46 1.95 -8.99 -9.97
N SER A 47 1.32 -8.07 -10.70
CA SER A 47 -0.13 -8.09 -10.88
C SER A 47 -0.57 -9.37 -11.61
N ILE A 48 -1.85 -9.72 -11.52
CA ILE A 48 -2.42 -10.87 -12.27
C ILE A 48 -2.16 -10.73 -13.78
N GLY A 49 -2.21 -9.50 -14.31
CA GLY A 49 -1.92 -9.23 -15.72
C GLY A 49 -0.46 -9.53 -16.07
N GLU A 50 0.49 -9.00 -15.29
CA GLU A 50 1.93 -9.29 -15.47
C GLU A 50 2.20 -10.79 -15.36
N LEU A 51 1.67 -11.45 -14.33
CA LEU A 51 1.91 -12.86 -14.09
C LEU A 51 1.39 -13.73 -15.24
N ARG A 52 0.19 -13.46 -15.75
CA ARG A 52 -0.37 -14.16 -16.91
C ARG A 52 0.51 -13.98 -18.15
N ALA A 53 0.94 -12.75 -18.44
CA ALA A 53 1.78 -12.47 -19.60
C ALA A 53 3.13 -13.23 -19.53
N HIS A 54 3.79 -13.22 -18.38
CA HIS A 54 5.03 -13.99 -18.18
C HIS A 54 4.80 -15.50 -18.27
N THR A 55 3.70 -15.98 -17.70
CA THR A 55 3.33 -17.41 -17.73
C THR A 55 3.08 -17.90 -19.15
N GLU A 56 2.34 -17.14 -19.97
CA GLU A 56 2.08 -17.50 -21.36
C GLU A 56 3.38 -17.60 -22.17
N ALA A 57 4.29 -16.64 -22.02
CA ALA A 57 5.59 -16.66 -22.68
C ALA A 57 6.46 -17.86 -22.26
N VAL A 58 6.47 -18.19 -20.96
CA VAL A 58 7.18 -19.36 -20.43
C VAL A 58 6.63 -20.67 -20.99
N LEU A 59 5.30 -20.83 -21.02
CA LEU A 59 4.68 -22.05 -21.52
C LEU A 59 4.93 -22.24 -23.02
N GLU A 60 4.91 -21.16 -23.79
CA GLU A 60 5.29 -21.17 -25.20
C GLU A 60 6.76 -21.58 -25.38
N GLN A 61 7.68 -21.00 -24.60
CA GLN A 61 9.10 -21.35 -24.63
C GLN A 61 9.35 -22.81 -24.21
N ALA A 62 8.60 -23.33 -23.24
CA ALA A 62 8.69 -24.71 -22.78
C ALA A 62 8.00 -25.72 -23.72
N GLY A 63 7.24 -25.26 -24.72
CA GLY A 63 6.44 -26.12 -25.58
C GLY A 63 5.35 -26.89 -24.82
N MET A 64 4.82 -26.33 -23.75
CA MET A 64 3.84 -26.96 -22.87
C MET A 64 2.41 -26.49 -23.14
N ASP A 65 1.44 -27.38 -22.87
CA ASP A 65 0.01 -27.10 -23.06
C ASP A 65 -0.50 -26.03 -22.08
N ARG A 66 -1.44 -25.19 -22.54
CA ARG A 66 -2.07 -24.12 -21.74
C ARG A 66 -2.84 -24.66 -20.53
N LYS A 67 -3.18 -25.95 -20.47
CA LYS A 67 -3.80 -26.55 -19.28
C LYS A 67 -2.91 -26.46 -18.03
N TYR A 68 -1.60 -26.22 -18.18
CA TYR A 68 -0.67 -26.03 -17.08
C TYR A 68 -0.52 -24.57 -16.63
N THR A 69 -1.35 -23.64 -17.13
CA THR A 69 -1.25 -22.19 -16.84
C THR A 69 -1.19 -21.89 -15.35
N ASP A 70 -2.13 -22.39 -14.55
CA ASP A 70 -2.17 -22.05 -13.11
C ASP A 70 -0.97 -22.63 -12.36
N TYR A 71 -0.54 -23.83 -12.74
CA TYR A 71 0.65 -24.47 -12.17
C TYR A 71 1.91 -23.68 -12.50
N ALA A 72 2.10 -23.31 -13.78
CA ALA A 72 3.24 -22.52 -14.23
C ALA A 72 3.24 -21.10 -13.63
N ALA A 73 2.07 -20.48 -13.47
CA ALA A 73 1.93 -19.16 -12.84
C ALA A 73 2.44 -19.17 -11.40
N VAL A 74 2.11 -20.20 -10.61
CA VAL A 74 2.67 -20.33 -9.25
C VAL A 74 4.20 -20.43 -9.30
N LEU A 75 4.76 -21.23 -10.20
CA LEU A 75 6.20 -21.41 -10.31
C LEU A 75 6.93 -20.15 -10.79
N VAL A 76 6.37 -19.42 -11.74
CA VAL A 76 6.88 -18.11 -12.18
C VAL A 76 6.89 -17.14 -11.00
N ASN A 77 5.78 -17.05 -10.26
CA ASN A 77 5.71 -16.17 -9.08
C ASN A 77 6.72 -16.58 -8.00
N ASN A 78 6.88 -17.87 -7.73
CA ASN A 78 7.88 -18.37 -6.78
C ASN A 78 9.28 -17.95 -7.18
N GLU A 79 9.63 -18.13 -8.46
CA GLU A 79 10.95 -17.81 -8.98
C GLU A 79 11.22 -16.30 -8.90
N VAL A 80 10.23 -15.46 -9.17
CA VAL A 80 10.33 -13.99 -9.06
C VAL A 80 10.58 -13.55 -7.60
N TRP A 81 9.95 -14.21 -6.62
CA TRP A 81 10.13 -13.91 -5.20
C TRP A 81 11.31 -14.63 -4.55
N ARG A 82 11.95 -15.56 -5.27
CA ARG A 82 12.90 -16.54 -4.73
C ARG A 82 14.03 -15.87 -3.96
N GLU A 83 14.67 -14.85 -4.54
CA GLU A 83 15.78 -14.15 -3.89
C GLU A 83 15.31 -13.31 -2.69
N THR A 84 14.15 -12.65 -2.80
CA THR A 84 13.59 -11.85 -1.69
C THR A 84 13.23 -12.71 -0.49
N VAL A 85 12.66 -13.91 -0.70
CA VAL A 85 12.36 -14.83 0.41
C VAL A 85 13.65 -15.34 1.05
N ALA A 86 14.69 -15.62 0.25
CA ALA A 86 15.99 -16.05 0.75
C ALA A 86 16.68 -15.01 1.66
N ALA A 87 16.49 -13.71 1.37
CA ALA A 87 17.09 -12.62 2.11
C ALA A 87 16.47 -12.39 3.50
N ILE A 88 15.26 -12.92 3.73
CA ILE A 88 14.52 -12.74 4.98
C ILE A 88 15.02 -13.76 6.03
N PRO A 89 15.32 -13.39 7.28
CA PRO A 89 15.74 -14.35 8.31
C PRO A 89 14.67 -15.41 8.60
N TYR A 90 15.09 -16.63 8.94
CA TYR A 90 14.18 -17.77 9.16
C TYR A 90 13.13 -17.50 10.25
N GLU A 91 13.51 -16.80 11.32
CA GLU A 91 12.63 -16.42 12.43
C GLU A 91 11.50 -15.46 12.04
N LYS A 92 11.60 -14.85 10.86
CA LYS A 92 10.55 -14.00 10.28
C LYS A 92 9.77 -14.69 9.16
N ARG A 93 9.97 -15.99 8.95
CA ARG A 93 9.26 -16.78 7.94
C ARG A 93 8.19 -17.65 8.57
N LEU A 94 7.06 -17.74 7.89
CA LEU A 94 6.00 -18.69 8.21
C LEU A 94 6.06 -19.87 7.25
N LEU A 95 6.13 -21.09 7.78
CA LEU A 95 5.86 -22.31 7.02
C LEU A 95 4.38 -22.66 7.15
N LEU A 96 3.64 -22.57 6.04
CA LEU A 96 2.23 -22.93 5.97
C LEU A 96 2.06 -24.30 5.29
N LEU A 97 1.63 -25.30 6.06
CA LEU A 97 1.40 -26.66 5.56
C LEU A 97 -0.09 -26.98 5.51
N PRO A 98 -0.58 -27.65 4.45
CA PRO A 98 -1.97 -28.06 4.39
C PRO A 98 -2.16 -29.33 5.21
N LYS A 99 -3.25 -29.39 5.99
CA LYS A 99 -3.61 -30.58 6.78
C LYS A 99 -3.78 -31.83 5.91
N CYS A 100 -4.04 -31.67 4.61
CA CYS A 100 -4.23 -32.74 3.64
C CYS A 100 -3.00 -33.65 3.45
N LEU A 101 -1.79 -33.19 3.83
CA LEU A 101 -0.58 -34.01 3.78
C LEU A 101 -0.57 -35.12 4.85
N ARG A 102 -1.45 -35.03 5.85
CA ARG A 102 -1.56 -36.02 6.93
C ARG A 102 -2.13 -37.35 6.46
N SER A 103 -2.03 -38.35 7.32
CA SER A 103 -2.80 -39.59 7.21
C SER A 103 -4.20 -39.42 7.74
N SER A 104 -5.20 -39.60 6.88
CA SER A 104 -6.61 -39.46 7.28
C SER A 104 -7.03 -40.51 8.31
N THR A 105 -6.43 -41.70 8.24
CA THR A 105 -6.76 -42.85 9.08
C THR A 105 -5.82 -43.02 10.28
N GLU A 106 -4.57 -42.55 10.17
CA GLU A 106 -3.54 -42.88 11.17
C GLU A 106 -3.03 -41.66 11.95
N CYS A 107 -3.42 -40.43 11.60
CA CYS A 107 -2.95 -39.24 12.29
C CYS A 107 -3.71 -39.04 13.62
N PRO A 108 -3.03 -39.03 14.78
CA PRO A 108 -3.67 -38.83 16.09
C PRO A 108 -3.97 -37.36 16.42
N ALA A 109 -3.41 -36.43 15.65
CA ALA A 109 -3.47 -34.99 15.91
C ALA A 109 -4.90 -34.45 16.07
N SER A 110 -5.04 -33.53 17.02
CA SER A 110 -6.26 -32.77 17.29
C SER A 110 -6.27 -31.43 16.52
N PHE A 111 -7.37 -30.69 16.64
CA PHE A 111 -7.57 -29.39 15.99
C PHE A 111 -7.91 -28.33 17.03
N ASP A 112 -7.41 -27.12 16.82
CA ASP A 112 -7.85 -25.91 17.50
C ASP A 112 -8.40 -24.89 16.48
N ASP A 113 -8.64 -23.66 16.93
CA ASP A 113 -9.13 -22.56 16.08
C ASP A 113 -8.10 -22.13 15.02
N LEU A 114 -6.82 -22.49 15.19
CA LEU A 114 -5.72 -22.10 14.32
C LEU A 114 -5.40 -23.16 13.26
N GLY A 115 -5.56 -24.45 13.57
CA GLY A 115 -5.28 -25.54 12.65
C GLY A 115 -5.08 -26.90 13.31
N LEU A 116 -4.32 -27.76 12.63
CA LEU A 116 -3.95 -29.09 13.09
C LEU A 116 -2.77 -29.01 14.08
N LEU A 117 -2.96 -29.56 15.27
CA LEU A 117 -1.93 -29.66 16.31
C LEU A 117 -1.13 -30.97 16.13
N CYS A 118 -0.04 -30.90 15.37
CA CYS A 118 0.81 -32.06 15.10
C CYS A 118 1.49 -32.58 16.38
N GLU A 119 1.25 -33.84 16.74
CA GLU A 119 1.83 -34.50 17.93
C GLU A 119 3.17 -35.22 17.67
N HIS A 120 3.85 -34.93 16.56
CA HIS A 120 5.14 -35.55 16.20
C HIS A 120 5.10 -37.09 16.14
N CYS A 121 4.06 -37.62 15.48
CA CYS A 121 3.81 -39.06 15.42
C CYS A 121 4.65 -39.85 14.39
N GLY A 122 5.42 -39.17 13.53
CA GLY A 122 6.27 -39.78 12.49
C GLY A 122 5.55 -40.38 11.29
N ARG A 123 4.24 -40.17 11.13
CA ARG A 123 3.41 -40.89 10.13
C ARG A 123 3.21 -40.17 8.80
N CYS A 124 3.65 -38.92 8.68
CA CYS A 124 3.52 -38.12 7.46
C CYS A 124 4.61 -37.06 7.41
N ALA A 125 4.78 -36.44 6.23
CA ALA A 125 5.80 -35.42 6.00
C ALA A 125 5.64 -34.15 6.87
N ILE A 126 4.44 -33.89 7.40
CA ILE A 126 4.18 -32.71 8.24
C ILE A 126 5.12 -32.69 9.45
N ASP A 127 5.35 -33.85 10.08
CA ASP A 127 6.17 -33.95 11.29
C ASP A 127 7.63 -33.53 11.03
N GLU A 128 8.25 -34.14 10.02
CA GLU A 128 9.64 -33.82 9.66
C GLU A 128 9.78 -32.37 9.20
N LEU A 129 8.88 -31.90 8.32
CA LEU A 129 8.89 -30.52 7.81
C LEU A 129 8.73 -29.50 8.94
N LYS A 130 7.77 -29.72 9.85
CA LYS A 130 7.53 -28.86 11.00
C LYS A 130 8.77 -28.82 11.90
N SER A 131 9.28 -29.99 12.29
CA SER A 131 10.42 -30.09 13.22
C SER A 131 11.66 -29.40 12.68
N GLN A 132 11.96 -29.57 11.38
CA GLN A 132 13.11 -28.94 10.74
C GLN A 132 12.94 -27.43 10.58
N ALA A 133 11.75 -26.97 10.19
CA ALA A 133 11.50 -25.53 10.03
C ALA A 133 11.55 -24.81 11.39
N GLU A 134 10.99 -25.39 12.45
CA GLU A 134 11.08 -24.85 13.82
C GLU A 134 12.53 -24.79 14.32
N GLN A 135 13.38 -25.77 13.97
CA GLN A 135 14.82 -25.74 14.30
C GLN A 135 15.57 -24.60 13.60
N LEU A 136 15.16 -24.23 12.39
CA LEU A 136 15.69 -23.05 11.69
C LEU A 136 15.15 -21.73 12.25
N GLY A 137 14.03 -21.77 12.98
CA GLY A 137 13.38 -20.61 13.60
C GLY A 137 12.02 -20.25 13.01
N TYR A 138 11.53 -20.94 11.99
CA TYR A 138 10.23 -20.64 11.38
C TYR A 138 9.10 -20.70 12.42
N ALA A 139 8.13 -19.79 12.26
CA ALA A 139 6.77 -20.08 12.73
C ALA A 139 6.18 -21.15 11.80
N VAL A 140 5.54 -22.20 12.33
CA VAL A 140 4.92 -23.25 11.51
C VAL A 140 3.44 -23.32 11.85
N LEU A 141 2.60 -23.30 10.81
CA LEU A 141 1.16 -23.42 10.94
C LEU A 141 0.64 -24.49 9.98
N VAL A 142 -0.16 -25.41 10.51
CA VAL A 142 -0.76 -26.48 9.71
C VAL A 142 -2.25 -26.22 9.57
N ALA A 143 -2.64 -25.41 8.58
CA ALA A 143 -4.03 -25.03 8.37
C ALA A 143 -4.38 -24.84 6.89
N GLU A 144 -5.67 -24.74 6.62
CA GLU A 144 -6.19 -24.38 5.31
C GLU A 144 -6.68 -22.93 5.37
N GLY A 145 -6.01 -22.02 4.64
CA GLY A 145 -6.52 -20.68 4.35
C GLY A 145 -7.02 -19.88 5.56
N SER A 146 -6.16 -19.66 6.56
CA SER A 146 -6.57 -18.99 7.80
C SER A 146 -6.41 -17.46 7.71
N PRO A 147 -7.43 -16.66 8.06
CA PRO A 147 -7.31 -15.23 8.33
C PRO A 147 -6.18 -14.87 9.30
N VAL A 148 -5.80 -15.82 10.18
CA VAL A 148 -4.66 -15.69 11.10
C VAL A 148 -3.36 -15.46 10.36
N VAL A 149 -3.16 -16.07 9.19
CA VAL A 149 -1.96 -15.86 8.37
C VAL A 149 -1.85 -14.39 7.97
N MET A 150 -2.97 -13.79 7.53
CA MET A 150 -3.00 -12.37 7.19
C MET A 150 -2.77 -11.49 8.42
N GLY A 151 -3.40 -11.81 9.57
CA GLY A 151 -3.14 -11.11 10.82
C GLY A 151 -1.66 -11.17 11.25
N LEU A 152 -1.01 -12.34 11.15
CA LEU A 152 0.43 -12.48 11.46
C LEU A 152 1.32 -11.66 10.53
N ILE A 153 0.96 -11.58 9.24
CA ILE A 153 1.65 -10.74 8.26
C ILE A 153 1.44 -9.25 8.58
N GLU A 154 0.23 -8.85 8.97
CA GLU A 154 -0.12 -7.47 9.31
C GLU A 154 0.59 -6.99 10.58
N THR A 155 0.76 -7.86 11.59
CA THR A 155 1.54 -7.50 12.79
C THR A 155 3.03 -7.32 12.54
N GLY A 156 3.53 -7.57 11.31
CA GLY A 156 4.95 -7.46 10.97
C GLY A 156 5.82 -8.58 11.56
N ARG A 157 5.24 -9.53 12.31
CA ARG A 157 5.96 -10.68 12.87
C ARG A 157 6.48 -11.62 11.79
N ILE A 158 5.71 -11.76 10.71
CA ILE A 158 6.05 -12.59 9.55
C ILE A 158 6.27 -11.70 8.34
N GLU A 159 7.45 -11.83 7.75
CA GLU A 159 7.86 -11.07 6.56
C GLU A 159 7.78 -11.88 5.27
N ALA A 160 7.78 -13.22 5.33
CA ALA A 160 7.61 -14.10 4.17
C ALA A 160 6.85 -15.39 4.50
N VAL A 161 6.21 -15.96 3.49
CA VAL A 161 5.49 -17.24 3.60
C VAL A 161 6.11 -18.29 2.68
N VAL A 162 6.53 -19.42 3.24
CA VAL A 162 6.85 -20.63 2.49
C VAL A 162 5.72 -21.62 2.75
N GLY A 163 5.20 -22.29 1.73
CA GLY A 163 4.12 -23.24 1.98
C GLY A 163 3.81 -24.19 0.86
N ALA A 164 2.88 -25.08 1.12
CA ALA A 164 2.28 -25.95 0.12
C ALA A 164 0.76 -25.82 0.14
N SER A 165 0.11 -25.84 -1.01
CA SER A 165 -1.35 -25.78 -1.08
C SER A 165 -1.86 -26.24 -2.44
N CYS A 166 -3.15 -26.56 -2.53
CA CYS A 166 -3.78 -26.88 -3.81
C CYS A 166 -3.92 -25.62 -4.68
N LEU A 167 -3.93 -25.80 -6.00
CA LEU A 167 -3.97 -24.70 -6.96
C LEU A 167 -5.18 -23.78 -6.74
N SER A 168 -6.35 -24.34 -6.44
CA SER A 168 -7.58 -23.57 -6.20
C SER A 168 -7.52 -22.65 -4.97
N VAL A 169 -6.75 -23.02 -3.95
CA VAL A 169 -6.52 -22.15 -2.78
C VAL A 169 -5.47 -21.10 -3.11
N LEU A 170 -4.40 -21.46 -3.81
CA LEU A 170 -3.37 -20.51 -4.22
C LEU A 170 -3.93 -19.40 -5.11
N GLU A 171 -4.80 -19.73 -6.07
CA GLU A 171 -5.46 -18.76 -6.94
C GLU A 171 -6.31 -17.75 -6.13
N ARG A 172 -7.04 -18.22 -5.13
CA ARG A 172 -7.86 -17.36 -4.26
C ARG A 172 -7.04 -16.46 -3.33
N VAL A 173 -5.87 -16.92 -2.90
CA VAL A 173 -5.01 -16.18 -1.95
C VAL A 173 -4.11 -15.19 -2.67
N PHE A 174 -3.81 -15.41 -3.96
CA PHE A 174 -2.91 -14.58 -4.75
C PHE A 174 -3.24 -13.07 -4.71
N PRO A 175 -4.50 -12.61 -4.92
CA PRO A 175 -4.81 -11.18 -4.88
C PRO A 175 -4.46 -10.52 -3.54
N TYR A 176 -4.62 -11.24 -2.43
CA TYR A 176 -4.31 -10.74 -1.09
C TYR A 176 -2.79 -10.63 -0.86
N MET A 177 -2.04 -11.64 -1.30
CA MET A 177 -0.56 -11.64 -1.23
C MET A 177 0.03 -10.53 -2.10
N GLU A 178 -0.50 -10.35 -3.30
CA GLU A 178 -0.10 -9.31 -4.26
C GLU A 178 -0.45 -7.90 -3.75
N ALA A 179 -1.66 -7.70 -3.22
CA ALA A 179 -2.04 -6.47 -2.54
C ALA A 179 -1.13 -6.15 -1.36
N GLY A 180 -0.85 -7.13 -0.49
CA GLY A 180 0.01 -6.94 0.69
C GLY A 180 1.51 -6.87 0.37
N ALA A 181 1.89 -7.07 -0.90
CA ALA A 181 3.26 -7.28 -1.35
C ALA A 181 4.02 -8.24 -0.42
N VAL A 182 3.42 -9.40 -0.15
CA VAL A 182 3.95 -10.41 0.76
C VAL A 182 4.85 -11.37 -0.04
N PRO A 183 6.17 -11.42 0.25
CA PRO A 183 7.06 -12.42 -0.33
C PRO A 183 6.57 -13.83 -0.04
N GLY A 184 6.43 -14.65 -1.08
CA GLY A 184 5.86 -15.98 -0.93
C GLY A 184 6.42 -16.98 -1.93
N VAL A 185 6.73 -18.18 -1.43
CA VAL A 185 7.04 -19.36 -2.25
C VAL A 185 6.05 -20.46 -1.89
N ALA A 186 5.26 -20.90 -2.88
CA ALA A 186 4.20 -21.89 -2.69
C ALA A 186 4.44 -23.12 -3.58
N ILE A 187 4.47 -24.32 -3.00
CA ILE A 187 4.67 -25.56 -3.75
C ILE A 187 3.29 -26.16 -4.02
N PRO A 188 2.83 -26.23 -5.28
CA PRO A 188 1.52 -26.79 -5.57
C PRO A 188 1.45 -28.26 -5.17
N LEU A 189 0.33 -28.65 -4.57
CA LEU A 189 0.02 -30.05 -4.37
C LEU A 189 -0.15 -30.75 -5.72
N LEU A 190 0.33 -31.99 -5.82
CA LEU A 190 0.20 -32.80 -7.03
C LEU A 190 -1.24 -33.30 -7.24
N ARG A 191 -2.05 -33.29 -6.18
CA ARG A 191 -3.45 -33.69 -6.21
C ARG A 191 -4.32 -32.80 -5.36
N ASP A 192 -5.50 -32.55 -5.88
CA ASP A 192 -6.64 -32.05 -5.12
C ASP A 192 -7.24 -33.16 -4.25
N GLY A 193 -7.75 -32.76 -3.09
CA GLY A 193 -8.37 -33.63 -2.09
C GLY A 193 -7.98 -33.26 -0.67
N CYS A 194 -8.94 -33.30 0.26
CA CYS A 194 -8.73 -32.85 1.64
C CYS A 194 -8.00 -33.88 2.55
N ALA A 195 -7.45 -34.95 1.97
CA ALA A 195 -6.78 -36.03 2.69
C ALA A 195 -5.84 -36.83 1.76
N ASP A 196 -4.71 -37.29 2.31
CA ASP A 196 -3.77 -38.20 1.65
C ASP A 196 -3.30 -37.70 0.26
N THR A 197 -3.00 -36.40 0.20
CA THR A 197 -2.40 -35.76 -0.98
C THR A 197 -0.87 -35.91 -0.98
N SER A 198 -0.24 -35.48 -2.06
CA SER A 198 1.21 -35.48 -2.25
C SER A 198 1.71 -34.14 -2.77
N VAL A 199 2.99 -33.87 -2.51
CA VAL A 199 3.72 -32.67 -2.93
C VAL A 199 5.14 -33.09 -3.31
N ASP A 200 5.81 -32.32 -4.16
CA ASP A 200 7.24 -32.52 -4.42
C ASP A 200 8.05 -32.13 -3.18
N LEU A 201 8.36 -33.12 -2.32
CA LEU A 201 9.07 -32.90 -1.06
C LEU A 201 10.44 -32.26 -1.26
N ASP A 202 11.16 -32.60 -2.33
CA ASP A 202 12.46 -32.00 -2.64
C ASP A 202 12.35 -30.48 -2.79
N TRP A 203 11.29 -30.00 -3.45
CA TRP A 203 11.05 -28.57 -3.65
C TRP A 203 10.60 -27.87 -2.38
N VAL A 204 9.82 -28.54 -1.52
CA VAL A 204 9.48 -27.99 -0.19
C VAL A 204 10.75 -27.83 0.66
N TRP A 205 11.65 -28.83 0.64
CA TRP A 205 12.92 -28.74 1.35
C TRP A 205 13.82 -27.63 0.78
N GLU A 206 13.93 -27.53 -0.55
CA GLU A 206 14.67 -26.44 -1.20
C GLU A 206 14.16 -25.08 -0.75
N ALA A 207 12.84 -24.88 -0.70
CA ALA A 207 12.23 -23.63 -0.26
C ALA A 207 12.45 -23.34 1.24
N ILE A 208 12.44 -24.36 2.11
CA ILE A 208 12.68 -24.21 3.55
C ILE A 208 14.15 -23.81 3.84
N TYR A 209 15.11 -24.43 3.16
CA TYR A 209 16.54 -24.19 3.42
C TYR A 209 17.12 -23.02 2.63
N GLN A 210 16.31 -22.32 1.85
CA GLN A 210 16.78 -21.25 1.00
C GLN A 210 17.26 -20.04 1.81
N THR A 211 18.49 -19.59 1.59
CA THR A 211 19.04 -18.39 2.24
C THR A 211 20.06 -17.72 1.33
N THR A 212 20.34 -16.44 1.57
CA THR A 212 21.39 -15.67 0.91
C THR A 212 22.12 -14.80 1.93
N ASP A 213 23.37 -14.43 1.62
CA ASP A 213 24.19 -13.53 2.44
C ASP A 213 23.66 -12.08 2.35
N ASP A 214 22.91 -11.75 1.29
CA ASP A 214 22.20 -10.48 1.15
C ASP A 214 21.00 -10.43 2.11
N GLN A 215 21.11 -9.59 3.14
CA GLN A 215 20.07 -9.43 4.16
C GLN A 215 19.21 -8.20 3.88
N THR A 216 19.00 -7.82 2.62
CA THR A 216 18.09 -6.72 2.27
C THR A 216 16.68 -6.99 2.83
N ARG A 217 16.29 -6.18 3.83
CA ARG A 217 15.11 -6.46 4.67
C ARG A 217 13.85 -5.81 4.09
N ARG A 218 12.72 -6.49 4.26
CA ARG A 218 11.42 -5.84 4.16
C ARG A 218 11.36 -4.74 5.22
N LEU A 219 10.97 -3.53 4.83
CA LEU A 219 10.84 -2.43 5.78
C LEU A 219 9.67 -2.71 6.75
N ASP A 220 9.98 -2.70 8.04
CA ASP A 220 9.00 -2.59 9.11
C ASP A 220 8.42 -1.17 9.07
N LEU A 221 7.22 -1.06 8.50
CA LEU A 221 6.57 0.23 8.26
C LEU A 221 6.08 0.85 9.56
N ASP A 222 5.72 0.06 10.56
CA ASP A 222 5.15 0.56 11.80
C ASP A 222 6.25 1.11 12.70
N ALA A 223 7.34 0.36 12.89
CA ALA A 223 8.52 0.84 13.60
C ALA A 223 9.13 2.09 12.92
N LEU A 224 9.13 2.12 11.58
CA LEU A 224 9.60 3.29 10.84
C LEU A 224 8.64 4.49 10.99
N HIS A 225 7.33 4.27 11.02
CA HIS A 225 6.36 5.33 11.23
C HIS A 225 6.49 5.93 12.64
N GLU A 226 6.66 5.08 13.66
CA GLU A 226 6.99 5.50 15.03
C GLU A 226 8.29 6.32 15.07
N GLN A 227 9.34 5.85 14.40
CA GLN A 227 10.61 6.59 14.31
C GLN A 227 10.43 7.97 13.69
N VAL A 228 9.68 8.07 12.59
CA VAL A 228 9.41 9.35 11.92
C VAL A 228 8.57 10.27 12.80
N ASN A 229 7.55 9.75 13.49
CA ASN A 229 6.73 10.53 14.41
C ASN A 229 7.56 11.12 15.56
N ALA A 230 8.55 10.38 16.07
CA ALA A 230 9.44 10.86 17.12
C ALA A 230 10.25 12.11 16.70
N TRP A 231 10.51 12.33 15.40
CA TRP A 231 11.20 13.52 14.91
C TRP A 231 10.36 14.80 14.97
N PHE A 232 9.06 14.67 15.21
CA PHE A 232 8.13 15.79 15.36
C PHE A 232 7.84 16.10 16.83
N SER A 233 8.62 15.57 17.78
CA SER A 233 8.57 16.03 19.17
C SER A 233 8.99 17.50 19.25
N GLN A 234 8.49 18.22 20.25
CA GLN A 234 8.81 19.64 20.43
C GLN A 234 10.33 19.84 20.58
N GLU A 235 11.01 18.96 21.31
CA GLU A 235 12.47 19.02 21.47
C GLU A 235 13.22 18.73 20.16
N ALA A 236 12.78 17.72 19.40
CA ALA A 236 13.41 17.36 18.13
C ALA A 236 13.25 18.49 17.09
N LEU A 237 12.06 19.07 16.99
CA LEU A 237 11.79 20.19 16.10
C LEU A 237 12.58 21.44 16.50
N ALA A 238 12.65 21.76 17.80
CA ALA A 238 13.47 22.88 18.28
C ALA A 238 14.95 22.69 17.91
N GLN A 239 15.51 21.49 18.08
CA GLN A 239 16.91 21.24 17.70
C GLN A 239 17.19 21.41 16.20
N MET A 240 16.20 21.12 15.33
CA MET A 240 16.36 21.17 13.88
C MET A 240 16.03 22.53 13.27
N ILE A 241 14.99 23.20 13.78
CA ILE A 241 14.46 24.44 13.20
C ILE A 241 15.03 25.64 13.95
N ALA A 242 14.78 25.74 15.26
CA ALA A 242 15.13 26.89 16.07
C ALA A 242 15.44 26.46 17.53
N PRO A 243 16.72 26.25 17.89
CA PRO A 243 17.09 25.78 19.24
C PRO A 243 16.83 26.78 20.37
N GLN A 244 16.72 28.07 20.03
CA GLN A 244 16.38 29.16 20.93
C GLN A 244 15.28 29.99 20.26
N PRO A 245 14.03 29.47 20.23
CA PRO A 245 12.98 30.08 19.44
C PRO A 245 12.57 31.43 20.02
N ASP A 246 12.37 32.42 19.16
CA ASP A 246 11.62 33.62 19.51
C ASP A 246 10.09 33.34 19.53
N GLU A 247 9.28 34.38 19.77
CA GLU A 247 7.81 34.24 19.82
C GLU A 247 7.22 33.68 18.51
N THR A 248 7.76 34.09 17.35
CA THR A 248 7.26 33.65 16.04
C THR A 248 7.66 32.20 15.79
N GLU A 249 8.92 31.86 16.05
CA GLU A 249 9.43 30.49 15.91
C GLU A 249 8.72 29.54 16.87
N GLN A 250 8.38 29.98 18.08
CA GLN A 250 7.65 29.16 19.05
C GLN A 250 6.25 28.78 18.52
N VAL A 251 5.51 29.73 17.93
CA VAL A 251 4.20 29.45 17.33
C VAL A 251 4.32 28.47 16.15
N ALA A 252 5.36 28.61 15.32
CA ALA A 252 5.61 27.70 14.21
C ALA A 252 5.95 26.28 14.70
N LEU A 253 6.80 26.16 15.73
CA LEU A 253 7.17 24.89 16.36
C LEU A 253 5.96 24.19 16.97
N ASP A 254 5.11 24.93 17.68
CA ASP A 254 3.89 24.38 18.29
C ASP A 254 2.92 23.87 17.20
N TRP A 255 2.73 24.63 16.12
CA TRP A 255 1.93 24.20 14.96
C TRP A 255 2.49 22.95 14.28
N MET A 256 3.81 22.87 14.15
CA MET A 256 4.50 21.71 13.58
C MET A 256 4.38 20.49 14.50
N ALA A 257 4.44 20.65 15.82
CA ALA A 257 4.33 19.59 16.81
C ALA A 257 2.90 19.03 16.95
N LYS A 258 1.85 19.85 16.68
CA LYS A 258 0.45 19.42 16.69
C LYS A 258 0.21 18.15 15.88
N ALA A 259 -0.61 17.24 16.43
CA ALA A 259 -0.85 15.91 15.90
C ALA A 259 -1.28 15.89 14.41
N GLY A 260 -0.96 14.79 13.74
CA GLY A 260 -1.30 14.52 12.35
C GLY A 260 -0.84 13.12 11.96
N LYS A 261 -1.38 12.56 10.87
CA LYS A 261 -1.03 11.20 10.44
C LYS A 261 0.43 11.08 9.94
N ARG A 262 1.08 12.21 9.60
CA ARG A 262 2.46 12.31 9.08
C ARG A 262 2.79 11.34 7.93
N TRP A 263 1.80 11.06 7.08
CA TRP A 263 1.98 10.17 5.93
C TRP A 263 3.02 10.70 4.94
N ARG A 264 3.04 12.00 4.64
CA ARG A 264 3.97 12.56 3.64
C ARG A 264 5.43 12.48 4.10
N PRO A 265 5.82 12.91 5.31
CA PRO A 265 7.17 12.70 5.82
C PRO A 265 7.57 11.23 5.83
N PHE A 266 6.67 10.36 6.32
CA PHE A 266 6.87 8.92 6.34
C PHE A 266 7.18 8.35 4.95
N LEU A 267 6.41 8.75 3.93
CA LEU A 267 6.62 8.29 2.55
C LEU A 267 7.99 8.68 1.99
N GLY A 268 8.48 9.90 2.27
CA GLY A 268 9.80 10.31 1.83
C GLY A 268 10.91 9.46 2.45
N VAL A 269 10.80 9.15 3.75
CA VAL A 269 11.75 8.29 4.47
C VAL A 269 11.68 6.85 3.97
N CYS A 270 10.47 6.33 3.74
CA CYS A 270 10.28 5.00 3.17
C CYS A 270 10.89 4.88 1.77
N ALA A 271 10.67 5.88 0.91
CA ALA A 271 11.25 5.90 -0.43
C ALA A 271 12.78 5.86 -0.36
N TYR A 272 13.40 6.68 0.50
CA TYR A 272 14.84 6.63 0.73
C TYR A 272 15.29 5.23 1.18
N LYS A 273 14.69 4.68 2.23
CA LYS A 273 15.11 3.38 2.80
C LYS A 273 14.90 2.22 1.82
N ALA A 274 13.86 2.24 1.00
CA ALA A 274 13.61 1.20 0.00
C ALA A 274 14.61 1.24 -1.16
N LEU A 275 15.16 2.42 -1.45
CA LEU A 275 16.12 2.65 -2.52
C LEU A 275 17.58 2.59 -2.04
N SER A 276 17.80 2.68 -0.74
CA SER A 276 19.12 2.67 -0.13
C SER A 276 19.73 1.28 -0.12
N THR A 277 21.02 1.21 -0.39
CA THR A 277 21.88 0.02 -0.27
C THR A 277 23.04 0.30 0.70
N ASP A 278 23.82 -0.72 1.05
CA ASP A 278 25.03 -0.54 1.86
C ASP A 278 25.98 0.46 1.19
N GLY A 279 26.32 1.54 1.93
CA GLY A 279 27.10 2.67 1.40
C GLY A 279 26.27 3.84 0.86
N SER A 280 24.95 3.86 1.10
CA SER A 280 24.11 5.02 0.76
C SER A 280 24.62 6.30 1.42
N PRO A 281 24.60 7.43 0.69
CA PRO A 281 25.41 8.60 1.04
C PRO A 281 24.80 9.47 2.16
N ALA A 282 23.53 9.30 2.49
CA ALA A 282 22.83 10.23 3.37
C ALA A 282 22.80 9.76 4.82
N THR A 283 22.91 10.72 5.73
CA THR A 283 22.89 10.50 7.17
C THR A 283 21.46 10.45 7.71
N ASP A 284 21.25 9.92 8.92
CA ASP A 284 19.95 10.00 9.60
C ASP A 284 19.47 11.45 9.77
N LYS A 285 20.39 12.42 9.90
CA LYS A 285 20.07 13.84 9.95
C LYS A 285 19.51 14.36 8.63
N ASP A 286 20.01 13.87 7.50
CA ASP A 286 19.47 14.25 6.19
C ASP A 286 18.04 13.72 6.00
N LEU A 287 17.77 12.51 6.49
CA LEU A 287 16.42 11.93 6.47
C LEU A 287 15.46 12.75 7.34
N GLN A 288 15.90 13.17 8.52
CA GLN A 288 15.15 14.07 9.39
C GLN A 288 14.86 15.41 8.69
N ARG A 289 15.87 16.03 8.08
CA ARG A 289 15.72 17.31 7.35
C ARG A 289 14.70 17.20 6.23
N ILE A 290 14.74 16.16 5.39
CA ILE A 290 13.75 16.01 4.31
C ILE A 290 12.35 15.72 4.86
N ALA A 291 12.24 14.95 5.95
CA ALA A 291 10.95 14.62 6.57
C ALA A 291 10.29 15.87 7.17
N VAL A 292 11.06 16.67 7.91
CA VAL A 292 10.59 17.93 8.49
C VAL A 292 10.28 18.94 7.38
N ALA A 293 11.10 19.04 6.33
CA ALA A 293 10.84 19.93 5.20
C ALA A 293 9.50 19.62 4.51
N VAL A 294 9.21 18.34 4.27
CA VAL A 294 7.92 17.90 3.70
C VAL A 294 6.76 18.33 4.59
N GLU A 295 6.91 18.18 5.91
CA GLU A 295 5.87 18.57 6.84
C GLU A 295 5.72 20.09 6.95
N CYS A 296 6.81 20.86 6.87
CA CYS A 296 6.77 22.32 6.80
C CYS A 296 5.91 22.78 5.63
N PHE A 297 6.14 22.22 4.42
CA PHE A 297 5.32 22.56 3.24
C PHE A 297 3.85 22.18 3.44
N HIS A 298 3.57 21.02 4.04
CA HIS A 298 2.19 20.59 4.30
C HIS A 298 1.49 21.47 5.35
N LYS A 299 2.16 21.77 6.45
CA LYS A 299 1.62 22.58 7.55
C LYS A 299 1.46 24.04 7.13
N ALA A 300 2.34 24.56 6.27
CA ALA A 300 2.15 25.86 5.64
C ALA A 300 0.91 25.87 4.74
N SER A 301 0.73 24.85 3.89
CA SER A 301 -0.44 24.79 3.02
C SER A 301 -1.75 24.71 3.83
N LEU A 302 -1.78 23.98 4.94
CA LEU A 302 -2.94 23.92 5.83
C LEU A 302 -3.26 25.29 6.45
N VAL A 303 -2.26 26.04 6.90
CA VAL A 303 -2.48 27.38 7.46
C VAL A 303 -3.11 28.31 6.42
N HIS A 304 -2.64 28.25 5.18
CA HIS A 304 -3.19 29.05 4.09
C HIS A 304 -4.60 28.58 3.68
N ASP A 305 -4.82 27.27 3.48
CA ASP A 305 -6.14 26.70 3.18
C ASP A 305 -7.16 27.06 4.27
N ASP A 306 -6.81 26.95 5.56
CA ASP A 306 -7.71 27.29 6.67
C ASP A 306 -8.16 28.76 6.61
N ILE A 307 -7.26 29.67 6.22
CA ILE A 307 -7.59 31.10 6.05
C ILE A 307 -8.47 31.31 4.82
N GLU A 308 -8.16 30.64 3.71
CA GLU A 308 -8.87 30.78 2.44
C GLU A 308 -10.30 30.23 2.53
N ASP A 309 -10.49 29.14 3.28
CA ASP A 309 -11.79 28.50 3.51
C ASP A 309 -12.56 29.13 4.68
N GLY A 310 -11.87 29.86 5.57
CA GLY A 310 -12.47 30.46 6.76
C GLY A 310 -12.78 29.45 7.87
N ASP A 311 -12.05 28.34 7.91
CA ASP A 311 -12.25 27.24 8.85
C ASP A 311 -11.81 27.65 10.27
N SER A 312 -12.73 27.62 11.24
CA SER A 312 -12.40 28.00 12.62
C SER A 312 -11.69 26.91 13.42
N GLU A 313 -11.87 25.65 13.01
CA GLU A 313 -11.33 24.47 13.68
C GLU A 313 -10.79 23.45 12.67
N ARG A 314 -9.72 22.74 13.05
CA ARG A 314 -9.14 21.62 12.31
C ARG A 314 -8.76 20.53 13.30
N TYR A 315 -9.21 19.30 13.04
CA TYR A 315 -9.00 18.14 13.93
C TYR A 315 -9.49 18.35 15.38
N GLY A 316 -10.54 19.17 15.56
CA GLY A 316 -11.09 19.50 16.88
C GLY A 316 -10.28 20.54 17.66
N GLU A 317 -9.26 21.13 17.06
CA GLU A 317 -8.49 22.26 17.62
C GLU A 317 -8.73 23.53 16.83
N LYS A 318 -8.50 24.69 17.45
CA LYS A 318 -8.59 25.97 16.73
C LYS A 318 -7.55 26.05 15.61
N THR A 319 -7.96 26.59 14.47
CA THR A 319 -7.02 26.94 13.39
C THR A 319 -6.13 28.09 13.81
N LEU A 320 -4.94 28.17 13.21
CA LEU A 320 -3.92 29.14 13.62
C LEU A 320 -4.41 30.59 13.50
N HIS A 321 -5.22 30.89 12.47
CA HIS A 321 -5.78 32.23 12.28
C HIS A 321 -6.91 32.55 13.26
N SER A 322 -7.63 31.54 13.74
CA SER A 322 -8.65 31.71 14.78
C SER A 322 -8.04 31.95 16.16
N GLU A 323 -6.84 31.43 16.39
CA GLU A 323 -6.11 31.57 17.65
C GLU A 323 -5.28 32.86 17.71
N HIS A 324 -4.48 33.12 16.67
CA HIS A 324 -3.50 34.23 16.65
C HIS A 324 -3.85 35.37 15.68
N GLY A 325 -4.96 35.23 14.93
CA GLY A 325 -5.35 36.19 13.90
C GLY A 325 -4.70 35.92 12.55
N VAL A 326 -5.37 36.37 11.48
CA VAL A 326 -4.92 36.21 10.09
C VAL A 326 -3.50 36.72 9.83
N PRO A 327 -3.08 37.92 10.31
CA PRO A 327 -1.73 38.42 10.03
C PRO A 327 -0.61 37.52 10.57
N VAL A 328 -0.78 36.98 11.78
CA VAL A 328 0.20 36.07 12.38
C VAL A 328 0.21 34.74 11.63
N ALA A 329 -0.97 34.18 11.36
CA ALA A 329 -1.07 32.89 10.67
C ALA A 329 -0.45 32.93 9.27
N LEU A 330 -0.70 33.96 8.46
CA LEU A 330 -0.04 34.13 7.16
C LEU A 330 1.48 34.18 7.29
N ASN A 331 2.01 34.95 8.25
CA ASN A 331 3.45 35.06 8.46
C ASN A 331 4.08 33.72 8.90
N ILE A 332 3.37 32.92 9.71
CA ILE A 332 3.82 31.58 10.11
C ILE A 332 3.83 30.63 8.90
N GLY A 333 2.82 30.70 8.03
CA GLY A 333 2.81 29.94 6.79
C GLY A 333 4.02 30.25 5.91
N ASP A 334 4.35 31.53 5.73
CA ASP A 334 5.53 31.98 4.98
C ASP A 334 6.86 31.54 5.63
N LEU A 335 6.96 31.62 6.97
CA LEU A 335 8.13 31.13 7.71
C LEU A 335 8.36 29.64 7.46
N LEU A 336 7.31 28.82 7.58
CA LEU A 336 7.38 27.37 7.36
C LEU A 336 7.78 27.03 5.91
N LEU A 337 7.32 27.80 4.92
CA LEU A 337 7.80 27.64 3.54
C LEU A 337 9.31 27.90 3.44
N GLY A 338 9.79 28.97 4.07
CA GLY A 338 11.21 29.30 4.14
C GLY A 338 12.04 28.19 4.80
N ASP A 339 11.59 27.70 5.96
CA ASP A 339 12.24 26.61 6.68
C ASP A 339 12.27 25.31 5.88
N GLY A 340 11.18 24.97 5.18
CA GLY A 340 11.13 23.80 4.33
C GLY A 340 12.24 23.84 3.26
N TYR A 341 12.45 24.97 2.59
CA TYR A 341 13.54 25.10 1.62
C TYR A 341 14.93 25.14 2.26
N ARG A 342 15.07 25.83 3.38
CA ARG A 342 16.33 25.92 4.14
C ARG A 342 16.82 24.52 4.53
N LEU A 343 15.95 23.69 5.09
CA LEU A 343 16.26 22.32 5.52
C LEU A 343 16.76 21.44 4.36
N LEU A 344 16.25 21.62 3.14
CA LEU A 344 16.74 20.90 1.97
C LEU A 344 18.17 21.31 1.59
N VAL A 345 18.50 22.60 1.72
CA VAL A 345 19.85 23.15 1.43
C VAL A 345 20.86 22.74 2.49
N GLU A 346 20.44 22.62 3.73
CA GLU A 346 21.27 22.24 4.88
C GLU A 346 21.57 20.74 4.98
N THR A 347 21.02 19.92 4.07
CA THR A 347 21.44 18.51 3.95
C THR A 347 22.94 18.40 3.67
N ASP A 348 23.55 17.27 4.00
CA ASP A 348 24.95 16.97 3.71
C ASP A 348 25.14 16.35 2.30
N ALA A 349 24.09 16.41 1.46
CA ALA A 349 24.10 15.92 0.08
C ALA A 349 25.01 16.79 -0.83
N SER A 350 25.41 16.24 -1.98
CA SER A 350 26.16 17.01 -2.99
C SER A 350 25.33 18.17 -3.57
N ASP A 351 25.99 19.21 -4.07
CA ASP A 351 25.32 20.38 -4.66
C ASP A 351 24.35 19.99 -5.80
N GLU A 352 24.71 18.99 -6.62
CA GLU A 352 23.83 18.46 -7.66
C GLU A 352 22.55 17.84 -7.06
N ARG A 353 22.68 17.08 -5.97
CA ARG A 353 21.53 16.49 -5.27
C ARG A 353 20.68 17.57 -4.60
N LYS A 354 21.29 18.55 -3.95
CA LYS A 354 20.59 19.71 -3.37
C LYS A 354 19.77 20.46 -4.42
N ALA A 355 20.35 20.70 -5.60
CA ALA A 355 19.63 21.32 -6.72
C ALA A 355 18.42 20.48 -7.17
N LYS A 356 18.56 19.15 -7.21
CA LYS A 356 17.45 18.23 -7.53
C LYS A 356 16.37 18.22 -6.44
N LEU A 357 16.75 18.23 -5.16
CA LEU A 357 15.81 18.32 -4.03
C LEU A 357 14.99 19.62 -4.11
N LEU A 358 15.67 20.75 -4.28
CA LEU A 358 15.04 22.06 -4.44
C LEU A 358 14.12 22.10 -5.66
N ASN A 359 14.58 21.60 -6.81
CA ASN A 359 13.75 21.59 -8.02
C ASN A 359 12.47 20.76 -7.81
N ALA A 360 12.55 19.60 -7.16
CA ALA A 360 11.36 18.82 -6.84
C ALA A 360 10.39 19.61 -5.95
N ALA A 361 10.87 20.20 -4.85
CA ALA A 361 10.06 20.97 -3.92
C ALA A 361 9.43 22.24 -4.56
N VAL A 362 10.20 22.99 -5.35
CA VAL A 362 9.72 24.21 -6.02
C VAL A 362 8.66 23.90 -7.06
N GLN A 363 8.86 22.87 -7.89
CA GLN A 363 7.85 22.49 -8.89
C GLN A 363 6.57 21.99 -8.23
N GLY A 364 6.68 21.20 -7.17
CA GLY A 364 5.54 20.72 -6.40
C GLY A 364 4.75 21.86 -5.76
N HIS A 365 5.43 22.76 -5.06
CA HIS A 365 4.82 23.94 -4.43
C HIS A 365 4.12 24.82 -5.48
N ARG A 366 4.78 25.13 -6.60
CA ARG A 366 4.17 25.92 -7.68
C ARG A 366 2.92 25.25 -8.25
N THR A 367 2.94 23.93 -8.44
CA THR A 367 1.79 23.19 -8.97
C THR A 367 0.62 23.21 -7.99
N LEU A 368 0.90 23.05 -6.69
CA LEU A 368 -0.10 23.13 -5.62
C LEU A 368 -0.77 24.51 -5.59
N CYS A 369 0.01 25.59 -5.59
CA CYS A 369 -0.54 26.96 -5.62
C CYS A 369 -1.38 27.23 -6.87
N LEU A 370 -0.98 26.70 -8.03
CA LEU A 370 -1.79 26.82 -9.25
C LEU A 370 -3.09 26.02 -9.15
N GLY A 371 -3.06 24.84 -8.50
CA GLY A 371 -4.24 24.02 -8.22
C GLY A 371 -5.23 24.75 -7.31
N GLN A 372 -4.75 25.24 -6.16
CA GLN A 372 -5.53 26.03 -5.23
C GLN A 372 -6.08 27.31 -5.88
N GLY A 373 -5.26 28.01 -6.67
CA GLY A 373 -5.70 29.18 -7.42
C GLY A 373 -6.82 28.89 -8.42
N ARG A 374 -6.88 27.70 -9.02
CA ARG A 374 -8.00 27.28 -9.89
C ARG A 374 -9.28 27.05 -9.10
N GLU A 375 -9.18 26.42 -7.93
CA GLU A 375 -10.31 26.25 -7.01
C GLU A 375 -10.86 27.60 -6.54
N LEU A 376 -9.99 28.50 -6.06
CA LEU A 376 -10.38 29.86 -5.64
C LEU A 376 -10.97 30.69 -6.80
N ALA A 377 -10.46 30.52 -8.02
CA ALA A 377 -11.04 31.17 -9.20
C ALA A 377 -12.45 30.65 -9.50
N TRP A 378 -12.66 29.33 -9.35
CA TRP A 378 -13.98 28.73 -9.49
C TRP A 378 -14.93 29.17 -8.37
N ALA A 379 -14.49 29.19 -7.10
CA ALA A 379 -15.31 29.59 -5.96
C ALA A 379 -15.84 31.04 -6.05
N ARG A 380 -15.11 31.93 -6.76
CA ARG A 380 -15.54 33.30 -7.08
C ARG A 380 -16.66 33.37 -8.11
N ALA A 381 -16.73 32.41 -9.02
CA ALA A 381 -17.73 32.33 -10.09
C ALA A 381 -18.17 30.87 -10.31
N PRO A 382 -18.86 30.27 -9.33
CA PRO A 382 -19.14 28.84 -9.32
C PRO A 382 -20.09 28.47 -10.46
N ARG A 383 -19.80 27.33 -11.07
CA ARG A 383 -20.54 26.77 -12.21
C ARG A 383 -20.38 25.24 -12.25
N PRO A 384 -21.25 24.49 -12.93
CA PRO A 384 -21.00 23.08 -13.17
C PRO A 384 -19.62 22.86 -13.81
N LEU A 385 -18.91 21.87 -13.30
CA LEU A 385 -17.65 21.36 -13.85
C LEU A 385 -17.89 19.98 -14.42
N THR A 386 -17.17 19.66 -15.51
CA THR A 386 -17.08 18.28 -15.98
C THR A 386 -16.20 17.47 -15.04
N VAL A 387 -16.31 16.14 -15.09
CA VAL A 387 -15.47 15.23 -14.32
C VAL A 387 -14.00 15.53 -14.59
N ASP A 388 -13.60 15.65 -15.87
CA ASP A 388 -12.21 15.97 -16.25
C ASP A 388 -11.69 17.28 -15.65
N GLN A 389 -12.55 18.30 -15.50
CA GLN A 389 -12.16 19.59 -14.91
C GLN A 389 -11.89 19.46 -13.41
N VAL A 390 -12.74 18.69 -12.71
CA VAL A 390 -12.54 18.41 -11.28
C VAL A 390 -11.29 17.57 -11.06
N LEU A 391 -11.10 16.51 -11.86
CA LEU A 391 -9.93 15.64 -11.75
C LEU A 391 -8.62 16.39 -12.02
N GLU A 392 -8.64 17.37 -12.91
CA GLU A 392 -7.47 18.24 -13.15
C GLU A 392 -7.18 19.17 -11.95
N ILE A 393 -8.20 19.65 -11.23
CA ILE A 393 -7.99 20.37 -9.95
C ILE A 393 -7.38 19.42 -8.92
N PHE A 394 -7.92 18.21 -8.77
CA PHE A 394 -7.41 17.19 -7.83
C PHE A 394 -5.96 16.81 -8.12
N ARG A 395 -5.62 16.62 -9.41
CA ARG A 395 -4.25 16.37 -9.89
C ARG A 395 -3.29 17.47 -9.48
N MET A 396 -3.72 18.73 -9.46
CA MET A 396 -2.82 19.85 -9.16
C MET A 396 -2.76 20.19 -7.67
N LYS A 397 -3.83 20.00 -6.90
CA LYS A 397 -3.87 20.37 -5.48
C LYS A 397 -3.22 19.31 -4.58
N THR A 398 -3.55 18.04 -4.80
CA THR A 398 -3.25 16.98 -3.82
C THR A 398 -2.06 16.12 -4.23
N ALA A 399 -1.96 15.75 -5.51
CA ALA A 399 -0.90 14.86 -5.99
C ALA A 399 0.53 15.41 -5.83
N PRO A 400 0.83 16.71 -6.03
CA PRO A 400 2.21 17.20 -5.96
C PRO A 400 2.83 17.04 -4.58
N ALA A 401 2.02 17.09 -3.51
CA ALA A 401 2.52 16.89 -2.15
C ALA A 401 3.02 15.45 -1.91
N PHE A 402 2.34 14.44 -2.48
CA PHE A 402 2.83 13.05 -2.47
C PHE A 402 4.07 12.88 -3.35
N GLU A 403 4.08 13.52 -4.53
CA GLU A 403 5.21 13.47 -5.46
C GLU A 403 6.47 14.04 -4.80
N VAL A 404 6.38 15.23 -4.19
CA VAL A 404 7.50 15.88 -3.51
C VAL A 404 8.06 14.97 -2.43
N ALA A 405 7.22 14.43 -1.55
CA ALA A 405 7.66 13.54 -0.49
C ALA A 405 8.49 12.35 -1.03
N LEU A 406 7.93 11.61 -2.00
CA LEU A 406 8.59 10.43 -2.58
C LEU A 406 9.86 10.81 -3.35
N ARG A 407 9.83 11.90 -4.12
CA ARG A 407 10.99 12.35 -4.91
C ARG A 407 12.13 12.85 -4.05
N LEU A 408 11.86 13.53 -2.93
CA LEU A 408 12.92 13.96 -2.02
C LEU A 408 13.68 12.75 -1.46
N GLY A 409 12.96 11.70 -1.05
CA GLY A 409 13.58 10.43 -0.64
C GLY A 409 14.39 9.76 -1.74
N ALA A 410 13.85 9.69 -2.96
CA ALA A 410 14.51 9.06 -4.10
C ALA A 410 15.76 9.82 -4.58
N VAL A 411 15.71 11.15 -4.60
CA VAL A 411 16.86 12.00 -4.93
C VAL A 411 17.96 11.86 -3.88
N LEU A 412 17.59 11.80 -2.60
CA LEU A 412 18.53 11.61 -1.51
C LEU A 412 19.22 10.23 -1.59
N ALA A 413 18.49 9.19 -2.01
CA ALA A 413 19.04 7.86 -2.30
C ALA A 413 19.91 7.82 -3.57
N GLY A 414 19.93 8.89 -4.37
CA GLY A 414 20.74 8.99 -5.57
C GLY A 414 20.14 8.34 -6.81
N CYS A 415 18.81 8.17 -6.86
CA CYS A 415 18.15 7.57 -8.01
C CYS A 415 18.12 8.47 -9.24
N ASP A 416 17.89 7.84 -10.40
CA ASP A 416 17.79 8.49 -11.69
C ASP A 416 16.38 9.08 -11.95
N ASP A 417 16.26 9.83 -13.04
CA ASP A 417 15.00 10.46 -13.45
C ASP A 417 13.92 9.44 -13.88
N ARG A 418 14.30 8.17 -14.12
CA ARG A 418 13.33 7.11 -14.46
C ARG A 418 12.49 6.77 -13.24
N VAL A 419 13.13 6.57 -12.08
CA VAL A 419 12.40 6.39 -10.81
C VAL A 419 11.53 7.62 -10.54
N GLY A 420 12.08 8.83 -10.72
CA GLY A 420 11.32 10.08 -10.54
C GLY A 420 10.06 10.17 -11.42
N SER A 421 10.13 9.70 -12.66
CA SER A 421 8.99 9.70 -13.59
C SER A 421 7.89 8.72 -13.17
N VAL A 422 8.28 7.55 -12.66
CA VAL A 422 7.32 6.56 -12.12
C VAL A 422 6.66 7.09 -10.86
N LEU A 423 7.43 7.68 -9.94
CA LEU A 423 6.90 8.28 -8.71
C LEU A 423 5.90 9.39 -9.02
N LYS A 424 6.16 10.20 -10.06
CA LYS A 424 5.20 11.21 -10.53
C LYS A 424 3.86 10.60 -10.97
N GLN A 425 3.89 9.60 -11.87
CA GLN A 425 2.67 8.95 -12.36
C GLN A 425 1.88 8.26 -11.23
N TYR A 426 2.62 7.61 -10.31
CA TYR A 426 2.05 7.01 -9.11
C TYR A 426 1.36 8.06 -8.23
N SER A 427 2.04 9.17 -7.93
CA SER A 427 1.52 10.25 -7.08
C SER A 427 0.33 10.98 -7.70
N GLU A 428 0.33 11.21 -9.01
CA GLU A 428 -0.82 11.78 -9.74
C GLU A 428 -2.07 10.91 -9.57
N SER A 429 -1.94 9.62 -9.82
CA SER A 429 -3.06 8.68 -9.72
C SER A 429 -3.52 8.48 -8.27
N LEU A 430 -2.58 8.36 -7.33
CA LEU A 430 -2.85 8.29 -5.89
C LEU A 430 -3.58 9.53 -5.39
N GLY A 431 -3.11 10.73 -5.74
CA GLY A 431 -3.69 11.99 -5.29
C GLY A 431 -5.13 12.17 -5.77
N ILE A 432 -5.41 11.78 -7.01
CA ILE A 432 -6.77 11.80 -7.56
C ILE A 432 -7.67 10.80 -6.82
N ALA A 433 -7.23 9.55 -6.66
CA ALA A 433 -8.02 8.54 -5.94
C ALA A 433 -8.28 8.94 -4.48
N TYR A 434 -7.29 9.54 -3.82
CA TYR A 434 -7.42 10.03 -2.44
C TYR A 434 -8.50 11.11 -2.34
N GLN A 435 -8.52 12.07 -3.26
CA GLN A 435 -9.52 13.14 -3.24
C GLN A 435 -10.93 12.65 -3.59
N ILE A 436 -11.06 11.64 -4.47
CA ILE A 436 -12.36 11.00 -4.73
C ILE A 436 -12.86 10.27 -3.47
N ARG A 437 -11.97 9.62 -2.72
CA ARG A 437 -12.35 9.00 -1.44
C ARG A 437 -12.80 10.05 -0.44
N ASP A 438 -12.07 11.15 -0.30
CA ASP A 438 -12.44 12.23 0.61
C ASP A 438 -13.84 12.80 0.26
N ASP A 439 -14.15 13.01 -1.03
CA ASP A 439 -15.51 13.38 -1.49
C ASP A 439 -16.58 12.34 -1.10
N LEU A 440 -16.26 11.04 -1.21
CA LEU A 440 -17.16 9.95 -0.82
C LEU A 440 -17.37 9.88 0.70
N ASP A 441 -16.33 10.14 1.48
CA ASP A 441 -16.39 10.17 2.94
C ASP A 441 -17.22 11.37 3.41
N ASP A 442 -17.04 12.54 2.78
CA ASP A 442 -17.86 13.74 3.01
C ASP A 442 -19.35 13.50 2.72
N LEU A 443 -19.67 12.73 1.66
CA LEU A 443 -21.05 12.34 1.34
C LEU A 443 -21.69 11.45 2.43
N ARG A 444 -20.89 10.58 3.06
CA ARG A 444 -21.35 9.57 4.02
C ARG A 444 -21.41 10.10 5.46
N SER A 445 -20.70 11.18 5.74
CA SER A 445 -20.63 11.75 7.09
C SER A 445 -21.94 12.46 7.49
N PRO A 446 -22.55 12.14 8.65
CA PRO A 446 -23.71 12.86 9.17
C PRO A 446 -23.44 14.35 9.44
N ASP A 447 -22.20 14.65 9.83
CA ASP A 447 -21.65 16.00 10.07
C ASP A 447 -20.86 16.51 8.84
N GLY A 448 -20.98 15.83 7.70
CA GLY A 448 -20.21 16.10 6.49
C GLY A 448 -20.34 17.54 6.03
N ILE A 449 -19.24 18.08 5.51
CA ILE A 449 -19.23 19.38 4.86
C ILE A 449 -20.33 19.35 3.79
N ASP A 450 -21.29 20.27 3.87
CA ASP A 450 -22.30 20.37 2.82
C ASP A 450 -21.58 20.75 1.52
N LEU A 451 -21.34 19.76 0.67
CA LEU A 451 -20.73 19.91 -0.66
C LEU A 451 -21.39 21.04 -1.46
N CYS A 452 -22.67 21.31 -1.20
CA CYS A 452 -23.43 22.38 -1.85
C CYS A 452 -23.20 23.76 -1.20
N ALA A 453 -22.87 23.84 0.10
CA ALA A 453 -22.63 25.09 0.81
C ALA A 453 -21.15 25.48 0.87
N SER A 454 -20.23 24.52 0.90
CA SER A 454 -18.78 24.76 1.04
C SER A 454 -18.13 25.37 -0.19
N ARG A 455 -18.85 25.48 -1.31
CA ARG A 455 -18.32 26.03 -2.58
C ARG A 455 -16.96 25.43 -2.95
N ARG A 456 -16.83 24.11 -2.82
CA ARG A 456 -15.68 23.33 -3.28
C ARG A 456 -16.03 22.50 -4.53
N PRO A 457 -15.12 22.37 -5.51
CA PRO A 457 -15.28 21.43 -6.62
C PRO A 457 -15.41 20.00 -6.09
N SER A 458 -16.40 19.25 -6.55
CA SER A 458 -16.61 17.85 -6.15
C SER A 458 -16.86 16.95 -7.36
N VAL A 459 -16.25 15.76 -7.34
CA VAL A 459 -16.43 14.75 -8.39
C VAL A 459 -17.84 14.19 -8.38
N LEU A 460 -18.47 14.09 -7.21
CA LEU A 460 -19.84 13.61 -7.07
C LEU A 460 -20.82 14.57 -7.74
N LEU A 461 -20.59 15.87 -7.59
CA LEU A 461 -21.40 16.89 -8.25
C LEU A 461 -21.21 16.89 -9.77
N ALA A 462 -19.97 16.74 -10.24
CA ALA A 462 -19.67 16.63 -11.66
C ALA A 462 -20.33 15.38 -12.29
N LEU A 463 -20.23 14.22 -11.63
CA LEU A 463 -20.88 12.99 -12.06
C LEU A 463 -22.40 13.12 -12.09
N ALA A 464 -23.00 13.68 -11.03
CA ALA A 464 -24.43 13.95 -10.97
C ALA A 464 -24.91 14.88 -12.10
N TYR A 465 -24.10 15.87 -12.47
CA TYR A 465 -24.39 16.78 -13.58
C TYR A 465 -24.30 16.09 -14.94
N GLU A 466 -23.24 15.32 -15.19
CA GLU A 466 -23.03 14.62 -16.46
C GLU A 466 -24.06 13.52 -16.69
N MET A 467 -24.36 12.72 -15.66
CA MET A 467 -25.34 11.63 -15.70
C MET A 467 -26.79 12.13 -15.63
N GLY A 468 -27.01 13.34 -15.13
CA GLY A 468 -28.34 13.91 -14.92
C GLY A 468 -29.08 14.25 -16.22
N ASP A 469 -30.41 14.16 -16.17
CA ASP A 469 -31.28 14.73 -17.20
C ASP A 469 -31.33 16.26 -17.12
N GLU A 470 -32.02 16.91 -18.05
CA GLU A 470 -32.15 18.37 -18.10
C GLU A 470 -32.72 18.95 -16.80
N ALA A 471 -33.64 18.24 -16.14
CA ALA A 471 -34.23 18.67 -14.89
C ALA A 471 -33.22 18.62 -13.73
N LYS A 472 -32.44 17.53 -13.59
CA LYS A 472 -31.36 17.41 -12.61
C LYS A 472 -30.27 18.47 -12.84
N ARG A 473 -29.84 18.67 -14.09
CA ARG A 473 -28.83 19.68 -14.46
C ARG A 473 -29.26 21.10 -14.09
N THR A 474 -30.49 21.47 -14.45
CA THR A 474 -31.06 22.78 -14.10
C THR A 474 -31.11 23.00 -12.58
N ARG A 475 -31.40 21.96 -11.80
CA ARG A 475 -31.40 22.05 -10.32
C ARG A 475 -29.99 22.24 -9.76
N ILE A 476 -29.01 21.49 -10.27
CA ILE A 476 -27.60 21.62 -9.89
C ILE A 476 -27.10 23.04 -10.21
N GLU A 477 -27.42 23.59 -11.37
CA GLU A 477 -27.03 24.95 -11.76
C GLU A 477 -27.62 26.02 -10.83
N ARG A 478 -28.87 25.83 -10.38
CA ARG A 478 -29.56 26.78 -9.52
C ARG A 478 -28.98 26.89 -8.11
N GLN A 479 -28.22 25.90 -7.63
CA GLN A 479 -27.69 25.91 -6.27
C GLN A 479 -26.75 27.10 -5.98
N TRP A 480 -26.11 27.62 -7.03
CA TRP A 480 -25.20 28.77 -6.93
C TRP A 480 -25.87 30.11 -7.23
N ALA A 481 -27.16 30.11 -7.56
CA ALA A 481 -27.91 31.35 -7.76
C ALA A 481 -27.98 32.14 -6.45
N PRO A 482 -27.92 33.48 -6.48
CA PRO A 482 -28.12 34.30 -5.27
C PRO A 482 -29.46 34.04 -4.56
N SER A 483 -30.45 33.52 -5.30
CA SER A 483 -31.78 33.15 -4.80
C SER A 483 -31.89 31.70 -4.31
N ALA A 484 -30.80 30.94 -4.26
CA ALA A 484 -30.84 29.52 -3.88
C ALA A 484 -31.27 29.35 -2.42
N THR A 485 -32.27 28.51 -2.20
CA THR A 485 -32.82 28.19 -0.88
C THR A 485 -32.18 26.92 -0.30
N ASP A 486 -32.36 26.69 1.00
CA ASP A 486 -31.93 25.43 1.61
C ASP A 486 -32.67 24.22 1.06
N ALA A 487 -33.91 24.41 0.59
CA ALA A 487 -34.66 23.37 -0.12
C ALA A 487 -34.01 23.03 -1.47
N ASP A 488 -33.47 24.01 -2.20
CA ASP A 488 -32.73 23.76 -3.44
C ASP A 488 -31.45 22.97 -3.16
N ARG A 489 -30.70 23.34 -2.11
CA ARG A 489 -29.51 22.60 -1.66
C ARG A 489 -29.85 21.17 -1.25
N GLN A 490 -30.93 20.96 -0.51
CA GLN A 490 -31.38 19.61 -0.11
C GLN A 490 -31.74 18.74 -1.33
N GLN A 491 -32.38 19.32 -2.35
CA GLN A 491 -32.67 18.59 -3.59
C GLN A 491 -31.38 18.20 -4.33
N VAL A 492 -30.39 19.08 -4.39
CA VAL A 492 -29.09 18.74 -5.00
C VAL A 492 -28.39 17.64 -4.22
N ARG A 493 -28.38 17.70 -2.88
CA ARG A 493 -27.86 16.60 -2.05
C ARG A 493 -28.52 15.27 -2.39
N GLN A 494 -29.84 15.22 -2.56
CA GLN A 494 -30.54 13.99 -2.96
C GLN A 494 -30.10 13.47 -4.34
N ILE A 495 -29.80 14.36 -5.29
CA ILE A 495 -29.30 13.98 -6.61
C ILE A 495 -27.87 13.43 -6.49
N VAL A 496 -27.01 14.08 -5.71
CA VAL A 496 -25.61 13.70 -5.50
C VAL A 496 -25.48 12.40 -4.72
N SER A 497 -26.34 12.18 -3.71
CA SER A 497 -26.41 10.95 -2.92
C SER A 497 -27.11 9.79 -3.64
N ALA A 498 -27.43 9.93 -4.93
CA ALA A 498 -28.01 8.83 -5.69
C ALA A 498 -27.00 7.68 -5.83
N GLN A 499 -27.46 6.45 -5.63
CA GLN A 499 -26.62 5.24 -5.68
C GLN A 499 -25.82 5.13 -6.99
N GLU A 500 -26.40 5.59 -8.11
CA GLU A 500 -25.75 5.61 -9.42
C GLU A 500 -24.50 6.50 -9.46
N VAL A 501 -24.54 7.64 -8.77
CA VAL A 501 -23.43 8.62 -8.67
C VAL A 501 -22.34 8.08 -7.76
N GLU A 502 -22.71 7.57 -6.60
CA GLU A 502 -21.76 6.97 -5.65
C GLU A 502 -21.01 5.79 -6.29
N LEU A 503 -21.71 4.87 -6.97
CA LEU A 503 -21.09 3.76 -7.69
C LEU A 503 -20.20 4.23 -8.85
N ALA A 504 -20.54 5.33 -9.52
CA ALA A 504 -19.69 5.90 -10.56
C ALA A 504 -18.38 6.47 -9.96
N ALA A 505 -18.47 7.19 -8.84
CA ALA A 505 -17.31 7.72 -8.13
C ALA A 505 -16.42 6.60 -7.59
N MET A 506 -17.00 5.55 -6.99
CA MET A 506 -16.24 4.37 -6.52
C MET A 506 -15.48 3.68 -7.68
N ARG A 507 -16.13 3.50 -8.84
CA ARG A 507 -15.45 2.92 -10.02
C ARG A 507 -14.31 3.79 -10.53
N LEU A 508 -14.49 5.11 -10.51
CA LEU A 508 -13.46 6.06 -10.90
C LEU A 508 -12.27 6.02 -9.93
N MET A 509 -12.54 5.97 -8.62
CA MET A 509 -11.52 5.78 -7.58
C MET A 509 -10.71 4.49 -7.80
N GLU A 510 -11.38 3.35 -8.01
CA GLU A 510 -10.72 2.07 -8.27
C GLU A 510 -9.90 2.10 -9.58
N SER A 511 -10.37 2.80 -10.61
CA SER A 511 -9.59 2.99 -11.84
C SER A 511 -8.29 3.75 -11.58
N TYR A 512 -8.31 4.83 -10.80
CA TYR A 512 -7.11 5.58 -10.46
C TYR A 512 -6.18 4.81 -9.50
N LYS A 513 -6.73 4.02 -8.56
CA LYS A 513 -5.93 3.06 -7.78
C LYS A 513 -5.19 2.10 -8.70
N ALA A 514 -5.89 1.47 -9.64
CA ALA A 514 -5.30 0.54 -10.60
C ALA A 514 -4.24 1.21 -11.50
N GLN A 515 -4.45 2.46 -11.91
CA GLN A 515 -3.45 3.24 -12.65
C GLN A 515 -2.20 3.54 -11.81
N ALA A 516 -2.38 3.92 -10.54
CA ALA A 516 -1.26 4.13 -9.62
C ALA A 516 -0.42 2.86 -9.50
N ILE A 517 -1.07 1.73 -9.27
CA ILE A 517 -0.43 0.41 -9.20
C ILE A 517 0.26 0.05 -10.52
N GLY A 518 -0.41 0.24 -11.66
CA GLY A 518 0.11 -0.07 -12.98
C GLY A 518 1.35 0.75 -13.34
N SER A 519 1.47 1.98 -12.83
CA SER A 519 2.68 2.79 -13.01
C SER A 519 3.93 2.14 -12.37
N LEU A 520 3.74 1.33 -11.31
CA LEU A 520 4.83 0.68 -10.59
C LEU A 520 5.49 -0.47 -11.37
N ILE A 521 4.88 -0.93 -12.47
CA ILE A 521 5.44 -1.99 -13.34
C ILE A 521 6.83 -1.60 -13.86
N ALA A 522 7.05 -0.31 -14.11
CA ALA A 522 8.33 0.20 -14.60
C ALA A 522 9.44 0.25 -13.53
N LEU A 523 9.13 0.01 -12.25
CA LEU A 523 10.13 -0.02 -11.19
C LEU A 523 10.94 -1.31 -11.22
N LYS A 524 12.26 -1.15 -11.20
CA LYS A 524 13.20 -2.26 -11.11
C LYS A 524 13.59 -2.66 -9.69
N ASN A 525 13.21 -1.84 -8.71
CA ASN A 525 13.52 -2.08 -7.30
C ASN A 525 12.28 -2.70 -6.62
N ALA A 526 12.40 -3.97 -6.22
CA ALA A 526 11.32 -4.74 -5.59
C ALA A 526 10.89 -4.13 -4.24
N ASN A 527 11.83 -3.59 -3.45
CA ASN A 527 11.52 -2.98 -2.16
C ASN A 527 10.65 -1.73 -2.32
N LEU A 528 10.98 -0.85 -3.29
CA LEU A 528 10.18 0.33 -3.58
C LEU A 528 8.83 -0.05 -4.18
N LYS A 529 8.79 -1.00 -5.13
CA LYS A 529 7.54 -1.50 -5.73
C LYS A 529 6.61 -2.05 -4.66
N GLY A 530 7.11 -2.93 -3.79
CA GLY A 530 6.36 -3.52 -2.69
C GLY A 530 5.94 -2.49 -1.62
N LEU A 531 6.80 -1.53 -1.29
CA LEU A 531 6.47 -0.43 -0.38
C LEU A 531 5.28 0.39 -0.89
N LEU A 532 5.35 0.88 -2.13
CA LEU A 532 4.31 1.74 -2.71
C LEU A 532 2.99 0.99 -2.88
N ARG A 533 3.06 -0.32 -3.13
CA ARG A 533 1.89 -1.20 -3.13
C ARG A 533 1.24 -1.29 -1.74
N ARG A 534 2.03 -1.51 -0.68
CA ARG A 534 1.53 -1.57 0.71
C ARG A 534 0.96 -0.24 1.18
N VAL A 535 1.61 0.87 0.85
CA VAL A 535 1.14 2.23 1.14
C VAL A 535 -0.25 2.45 0.56
N MET A 536 -0.48 2.04 -0.70
CA MET A 536 -1.79 2.15 -1.34
C MET A 536 -2.85 1.43 -0.53
N GLY A 537 -2.65 0.16 -0.19
CA GLY A 537 -3.65 -0.59 0.57
C GLY A 537 -3.85 -0.07 2.01
N LYS A 538 -2.82 0.47 2.67
CA LYS A 538 -2.96 1.17 3.96
C LYS A 538 -3.75 2.47 3.84
N ILE A 539 -3.54 3.26 2.78
CA ILE A 539 -4.26 4.52 2.58
C ILE A 539 -5.76 4.26 2.35
N PHE A 540 -6.10 3.27 1.52
CA PHE A 540 -7.50 2.98 1.14
C PHE A 540 -8.21 1.97 2.04
N ASN A 541 -7.58 1.51 3.13
CA ASN A 541 -8.12 0.49 4.03
C ASN A 541 -8.55 -0.79 3.30
N ASP A 542 -7.86 -1.15 2.22
CA ASP A 542 -8.18 -2.34 1.41
C ASP A 542 -8.02 -3.67 2.21
N PHE A 543 -7.47 -3.60 3.43
CA PHE A 543 -7.18 -4.73 4.32
C PHE A 543 -8.05 -4.80 5.59
N GLU A 544 -9.11 -3.98 5.74
CA GLU A 544 -10.18 -4.36 6.66
C GLU A 544 -10.90 -5.57 6.05
N ILE A 545 -10.46 -6.78 6.39
CA ILE A 545 -11.15 -8.00 6.00
C ILE A 545 -12.53 -7.94 6.63
N MET A 546 -13.55 -7.71 5.78
CA MET A 546 -14.89 -8.21 6.00
C MET A 546 -14.75 -9.69 6.36
N GLY A 547 -14.92 -10.01 7.64
CA GLY A 547 -15.09 -11.38 8.06
C GLY A 547 -16.18 -12.00 7.19
N CYS A 548 -15.89 -13.09 6.49
CA CYS A 548 -16.92 -13.91 5.86
C CYS A 548 -17.75 -14.68 6.91
N CYS A 549 -18.08 -14.01 8.01
CA CYS A 549 -19.04 -14.41 9.03
C CYS A 549 -19.92 -13.19 9.30
N ASN A 550 -21.23 -13.37 9.09
CA ASN A 550 -22.27 -12.43 9.50
C ASN A 550 -22.26 -12.25 11.02
N ASP A 551 -21.34 -11.46 11.56
CA ASP A 551 -21.45 -10.98 12.93
C ASP A 551 -22.34 -9.76 12.93
N HIS A 552 -23.65 -10.03 13.06
CA HIS A 552 -24.57 -9.02 13.57
C HIS A 552 -23.99 -8.51 14.90
N PRO A 553 -23.91 -7.19 15.13
CA PRO A 553 -23.56 -6.69 16.45
C PRO A 553 -24.57 -7.29 17.45
N PRO A 554 -24.11 -7.79 18.61
CA PRO A 554 -25.00 -8.40 19.59
C PRO A 554 -26.07 -7.38 19.97
N ARG A 555 -27.31 -7.68 19.58
CA ARG A 555 -28.48 -6.97 20.09
C ARG A 555 -28.40 -7.07 21.61
N HIS A 556 -28.17 -5.93 22.26
CA HIS A 556 -28.37 -5.82 23.70
C HIS A 556 -29.79 -6.30 24.02
N ALA A 557 -29.89 -7.49 24.60
CA ALA A 557 -31.14 -7.95 25.18
C ALA A 557 -31.50 -6.98 26.33
N PRO A 558 -32.74 -6.49 26.39
CA PRO A 558 -33.14 -5.60 27.47
C PRO A 558 -33.04 -6.36 28.80
N ARG A 559 -32.33 -5.78 29.76
CA ARG A 559 -32.37 -6.21 31.15
C ARG A 559 -33.82 -6.18 31.60
N ARG A 560 -34.36 -7.34 31.96
CA ARG A 560 -35.61 -7.42 32.70
C ARG A 560 -35.28 -7.10 34.16
N ASP A 561 -35.91 -6.05 34.66
CA ASP A 561 -36.19 -5.88 36.08
C ASP A 561 -37.11 -7.01 36.59
#